data_AF-A0A7S2MQ96-F1
#
_entry.id   AF-A0A7S2MQ96-F1
#
_cell.length_a   1.000
_cell.length_b   1.000
_cell.length_c   1.000
_cell.angle_alpha   90.00
_cell.angle_beta   90.00
_cell.angle_gamma   90.00
#
_symmetry.space_group_name_H-M   'P 1'
#
loop_
_entity.id
_entity.type
_entity.pdbx_description
1 polymer ?
#
loop_
_entity_poly.entity_id
_entity_poly.type
_entity_poly.pdbx_seq_one_letter_code
_entity_poly.pdbx_strand_id
1 'polypeptide(L)'
;RNTVWSLDSGIGKAYCLHWAPSVDLMFCAGKQEVVAFSLDEAAKGPNWDSRWLTNTELLSLNCLSWYSAQGLLFAAGSHERYITGKVIALDAKTGKEQWAALPPTGAVLCSCCAEDHPMLFCGGNHAKVAALDPSSGEQHWSVDPEVGESRQFGVYADPGVTCIALAKASGQLLCGGSLGRIAAL
;
A
#
# COMPACT_ATOMS: atom_id res chain seq x y z
N ARG A 1 -11.00 -30.20 3.27
CA ARG A 1 -10.87 -28.73 3.17
C ARG A 1 -10.55 -28.46 1.71
N ASN A 2 -11.55 -28.09 0.92
CA ASN A 2 -11.43 -28.12 -0.53
C ASN A 2 -11.14 -26.72 -1.03
N THR A 3 -9.93 -26.50 -1.51
CA THR A 3 -9.60 -25.37 -2.37
C THR A 3 -10.57 -25.39 -3.55
N VAL A 4 -11.27 -24.26 -3.79
CA VAL A 4 -12.26 -24.15 -4.88
C VAL A 4 -11.56 -23.88 -6.21
N TRP A 5 -10.45 -23.12 -6.19
CA TRP A 5 -9.59 -22.84 -7.33
C TRP A 5 -8.21 -22.34 -6.86
N SER A 6 -7.23 -22.35 -7.77
CA SER A 6 -5.92 -21.74 -7.58
C SER A 6 -5.39 -21.23 -8.91
N LEU A 7 -4.60 -20.15 -8.88
CA LEU A 7 -3.91 -19.59 -10.04
C LEU A 7 -2.43 -19.44 -9.72
N ASP A 8 -1.56 -19.69 -10.69
CA ASP A 8 -0.16 -19.29 -10.62
C ASP A 8 -0.04 -17.82 -11.05
N SER A 9 0.41 -16.98 -10.13
CA SER A 9 0.60 -15.55 -10.38
C SER A 9 1.74 -15.22 -11.36
N GLY A 10 2.64 -16.17 -11.65
CA GLY A 10 3.79 -15.98 -12.54
C GLY A 10 4.93 -15.12 -11.98
N ILE A 11 4.75 -14.53 -10.79
CA ILE A 11 5.72 -13.66 -10.12
C ILE A 11 6.46 -14.38 -8.96
N GLY A 12 6.36 -15.70 -8.91
CA GLY A 12 6.94 -16.52 -7.84
C GLY A 12 6.20 -16.34 -6.51
N LYS A 13 6.90 -15.83 -5.49
CA LYS A 13 6.31 -15.67 -4.14
C LYS A 13 5.47 -14.40 -4.08
N ALA A 14 4.16 -14.57 -3.91
CA ALA A 14 3.25 -13.48 -3.59
C ALA A 14 3.41 -13.05 -2.12
N TYR A 15 3.56 -11.74 -1.89
CA TYR A 15 3.68 -11.14 -0.56
C TYR A 15 2.43 -10.38 -0.16
N CYS A 16 1.70 -9.81 -1.11
CA CYS A 16 0.48 -9.05 -0.87
C CYS A 16 -0.54 -9.30 -1.99
N LEU A 17 -1.81 -9.35 -1.61
CA LEU A 17 -2.94 -9.40 -2.54
C LEU A 17 -3.87 -8.23 -2.22
N HIS A 18 -4.45 -7.63 -3.24
CA HIS A 18 -5.40 -6.54 -3.07
C HIS A 18 -6.52 -6.62 -4.11
N TRP A 19 -7.78 -6.53 -3.67
CA TRP A 19 -8.94 -6.49 -4.56
C TRP A 19 -9.41 -5.05 -4.73
N ALA A 20 -9.63 -4.62 -5.98
CA ALA A 20 -10.16 -3.30 -6.30
C ALA A 20 -11.51 -3.44 -7.05
N PRO A 21 -12.64 -3.40 -6.33
CA PRO A 21 -13.96 -3.65 -6.92
C PRO A 21 -14.34 -2.66 -8.02
N SER A 22 -13.94 -1.38 -7.91
CA SER A 22 -14.37 -0.35 -8.87
C SER A 22 -13.68 -0.45 -10.23
N VAL A 23 -12.61 -1.23 -10.34
CA VAL A 23 -11.94 -1.55 -11.61
C VAL A 23 -12.00 -3.04 -11.95
N ASP A 24 -12.61 -3.85 -11.08
CA ASP A 24 -12.74 -5.30 -11.21
C ASP A 24 -11.39 -6.03 -11.41
N LEU A 25 -10.39 -5.61 -10.64
CA LEU A 25 -9.04 -6.18 -10.72
C LEU A 25 -8.57 -6.70 -9.37
N MET A 26 -7.91 -7.87 -9.41
CA MET A 26 -7.14 -8.43 -8.32
C MET A 26 -5.66 -8.16 -8.59
N PHE A 27 -5.00 -7.47 -7.66
CA PHE A 27 -3.57 -7.21 -7.71
C PHE A 27 -2.82 -8.18 -6.82
N CYS A 28 -1.66 -8.60 -7.29
CA CYS A 28 -0.71 -9.40 -6.55
C CYS A 28 0.67 -8.75 -6.63
N ALA A 29 1.30 -8.56 -5.47
CA ALA A 29 2.67 -8.08 -5.38
C ALA A 29 3.62 -9.23 -5.07
N GLY A 30 4.66 -9.34 -5.89
CA GLY A 30 5.80 -10.21 -5.74
C GLY A 30 6.91 -9.50 -4.99
N LYS A 31 8.17 -9.83 -5.31
CA LYS A 31 9.31 -9.16 -4.68
C LYS A 31 9.51 -7.76 -5.27
N GLN A 32 9.46 -7.67 -6.60
CA GLN A 32 9.63 -6.42 -7.35
C GLN A 32 8.50 -6.20 -8.36
N GLU A 33 7.62 -7.17 -8.51
CA GLU A 33 6.58 -7.20 -9.53
C GLU A 33 5.22 -6.89 -8.92
N VAL A 34 4.40 -6.13 -9.64
CA VAL A 34 2.95 -6.06 -9.39
C VAL A 34 2.27 -6.59 -10.63
N VAL A 35 1.35 -7.53 -10.47
CA VAL A 35 0.53 -8.10 -11.55
C VAL A 35 -0.94 -7.89 -11.24
N ALA A 36 -1.70 -7.53 -12.26
CA ALA A 36 -3.16 -7.43 -12.18
C ALA A 36 -3.82 -8.58 -12.91
N PHE A 37 -4.87 -9.12 -12.31
CA PHE A 37 -5.74 -10.12 -12.89
C PHE A 37 -7.17 -9.59 -12.95
N SER A 38 -7.91 -10.00 -13.97
CA SER A 38 -9.37 -9.87 -13.96
C SER A 38 -10.01 -11.24 -14.04
N LEU A 39 -11.21 -11.36 -13.52
CA LEU A 39 -12.02 -12.54 -13.72
C LEU A 39 -12.66 -12.50 -15.10
N ASP A 40 -12.56 -13.59 -15.85
CA ASP A 40 -13.35 -13.82 -17.05
C ASP A 40 -14.71 -14.40 -16.65
N GLU A 41 -15.71 -13.52 -16.56
CA GLU A 41 -17.07 -13.87 -16.17
C GLU A 41 -17.82 -14.74 -17.20
N ALA A 42 -17.33 -14.81 -18.45
CA ALA A 42 -17.94 -15.64 -19.49
C ALA A 42 -17.55 -17.12 -19.37
N ALA A 43 -16.49 -17.43 -18.61
CA ALA A 43 -16.03 -18.79 -18.38
C ALA A 43 -16.94 -19.55 -17.40
N LYS A 44 -17.06 -20.87 -17.60
CA LYS A 44 -17.70 -21.76 -16.62
C LYS A 44 -16.75 -22.02 -15.45
N GLY A 45 -16.62 -21.06 -14.55
CA GLY A 45 -15.78 -21.14 -13.36
C GLY A 45 -14.79 -19.97 -13.25
N PRO A 46 -13.99 -19.91 -12.18
CA PRO A 46 -13.03 -18.84 -11.95
C PRO A 46 -11.87 -18.96 -12.94
N ASN A 47 -12.00 -18.27 -14.08
CA ASN A 47 -10.92 -18.09 -15.05
C ASN A 47 -10.32 -16.70 -14.85
N TRP A 48 -9.02 -16.63 -14.62
CA TRP A 48 -8.32 -15.38 -14.30
C TRP A 48 -7.25 -15.13 -15.36
N ASP A 49 -7.35 -13.99 -16.03
CA ASP A 49 -6.36 -13.55 -17.01
C ASP A 49 -5.49 -12.45 -16.43
N SER A 50 -4.17 -12.53 -16.68
CA SER A 50 -3.28 -11.42 -16.40
C SER A 50 -3.57 -10.27 -17.36
N ARG A 51 -3.77 -9.08 -16.80
CA ARG A 51 -4.03 -7.85 -17.56
C ARG A 51 -2.76 -7.07 -17.83
N TRP A 52 -1.92 -6.96 -16.83
CA TRP A 52 -0.62 -6.33 -16.94
C TRP A 52 0.31 -6.83 -15.84
N LEU A 53 1.61 -6.69 -16.08
CA LEU A 53 2.68 -6.90 -15.11
C LEU A 53 3.62 -5.71 -15.17
N THR A 54 3.90 -5.13 -14.00
CA THR A 54 4.82 -4.00 -13.84
C THR A 54 5.97 -4.43 -12.94
N ASN A 55 7.19 -4.25 -13.43
CA ASN A 55 8.39 -4.37 -12.62
C ASN A 55 8.68 -3.02 -11.97
N THR A 56 8.71 -2.99 -10.65
CA THR A 56 9.11 -1.84 -9.86
C THR A 56 10.61 -1.85 -9.62
N GLU A 57 11.19 -0.70 -9.29
CA GLU A 57 12.58 -0.60 -8.86
C GLU A 57 12.79 -0.92 -7.37
N LEU A 58 11.72 -1.27 -6.65
CA LEU A 58 11.78 -1.61 -5.24
C LEU A 58 12.58 -2.89 -5.03
N LEU A 59 13.34 -2.97 -3.94
CA LEU A 59 14.09 -4.17 -3.59
C LEU A 59 13.20 -5.27 -2.99
N SER A 60 12.13 -4.84 -2.32
CA SER A 60 11.08 -5.69 -1.79
C SER A 60 9.80 -4.87 -1.65
N LEU A 61 8.73 -5.31 -2.29
CA LEU A 61 7.38 -4.83 -2.05
C LEU A 61 6.89 -5.35 -0.70
N ASN A 62 6.29 -4.45 0.08
CA ASN A 62 5.78 -4.76 1.42
C ASN A 62 4.26 -4.67 1.49
N CYS A 63 3.64 -3.77 0.71
CA CYS A 63 2.19 -3.59 0.72
C CYS A 63 1.65 -3.02 -0.59
N LEU A 64 0.36 -3.25 -0.79
CA LEU A 64 -0.48 -2.60 -1.78
C LEU A 64 -1.60 -1.82 -1.06
N SER A 65 -1.94 -0.65 -1.58
CA SER A 65 -3.10 0.12 -1.14
C SER A 65 -3.83 0.73 -2.33
N TRP A 66 -5.14 0.89 -2.24
CA TRP A 66 -6.00 1.33 -3.35
C TRP A 66 -6.63 2.68 -3.08
N TYR A 67 -6.65 3.53 -4.11
CA TYR A 67 -7.40 4.78 -4.12
C TYR A 67 -8.46 4.74 -5.22
N SER A 68 -9.68 4.38 -4.81
CA SER A 68 -10.83 4.17 -5.70
C SER A 68 -11.23 5.41 -6.49
N ALA A 69 -11.12 6.59 -5.90
CA ALA A 69 -11.62 7.83 -6.49
C ALA A 69 -10.87 8.24 -7.77
N GLN A 70 -9.58 7.88 -7.89
CA GLN A 70 -8.76 8.20 -9.08
C GLN A 70 -8.24 6.98 -9.82
N GLY A 71 -8.53 5.78 -9.33
CA GLY A 71 -8.08 4.57 -9.99
C GLY A 71 -6.59 4.29 -9.79
N LEU A 72 -6.02 4.69 -8.64
CA LEU A 72 -4.59 4.53 -8.36
C LEU A 72 -4.32 3.37 -7.40
N LEU A 73 -3.38 2.50 -7.77
CA LEU A 73 -2.83 1.45 -6.93
C LEU A 73 -1.46 1.90 -6.40
N PHE A 74 -1.33 2.01 -5.10
CA PHE A 74 -0.05 2.27 -4.44
C PHE A 74 0.67 0.97 -4.16
N ALA A 75 1.92 0.92 -4.59
CA ALA A 75 2.85 -0.15 -4.30
C ALA A 75 4.00 0.44 -3.46
N ALA A 76 4.15 -0.03 -2.22
CA ALA A 76 5.17 0.51 -1.33
C ALA A 76 6.06 -0.57 -0.75
N GLY A 77 7.32 -0.20 -0.54
CA GLY A 77 8.33 -1.15 -0.14
C GLY A 77 9.66 -0.52 0.22
N SER A 78 10.66 -1.39 0.31
CA SER A 78 12.05 -1.00 0.62
C SER A 78 12.79 -0.54 -0.64
N HIS A 79 13.54 0.53 -0.51
CA HIS A 79 14.39 1.13 -1.53
C HIS A 79 15.83 1.26 -1.00
N GLU A 80 16.82 1.41 -1.89
CA GLU A 80 18.26 1.60 -1.55
C GLU A 80 18.76 0.84 -0.29
N ARG A 81 19.14 -0.44 -0.47
CA ARG A 81 19.68 -1.31 0.59
C ARG A 81 18.86 -1.31 1.89
N TYR A 82 17.54 -1.13 1.80
CA TYR A 82 16.61 -1.12 2.94
C TYR A 82 16.80 0.06 3.90
N ILE A 83 17.50 1.11 3.46
CA ILE A 83 17.72 2.34 4.22
C ILE A 83 16.55 3.30 4.02
N THR A 84 16.03 3.37 2.79
CA THR A 84 14.87 4.17 2.45
C THR A 84 13.72 3.26 2.03
N GLY A 85 12.53 3.83 1.90
CA GLY A 85 11.44 3.17 1.23
C GLY A 85 10.75 4.12 0.29
N LYS A 86 10.08 3.54 -0.70
CA LYS A 86 9.47 4.26 -1.80
C LYS A 86 8.03 3.82 -1.95
N VAL A 87 7.18 4.78 -2.30
CA VAL A 87 5.80 4.57 -2.73
C VAL A 87 5.74 4.86 -4.21
N ILE A 88 5.15 3.95 -4.97
CA ILE A 88 4.92 4.11 -6.40
C ILE A 88 3.41 4.06 -6.61
N ALA A 89 2.84 5.07 -7.26
CA ALA A 89 1.45 5.07 -7.69
C ALA A 89 1.35 4.58 -9.13
N LEU A 90 0.59 3.51 -9.32
CA LEU A 90 0.30 2.93 -10.61
C LEU A 90 -1.15 3.24 -10.98
N ASP A 91 -1.39 3.56 -12.25
CA ASP A 91 -2.74 3.49 -12.80
C ASP A 91 -3.19 2.02 -12.74
N ALA A 92 -4.29 1.73 -12.04
CA ALA A 92 -4.71 0.36 -11.78
C ALA A 92 -5.07 -0.43 -13.04
N LYS A 93 -5.51 0.24 -14.10
CA LYS A 93 -5.96 -0.44 -15.32
C LYS A 93 -4.81 -0.78 -16.25
N THR A 94 -3.74 0.02 -16.21
CA THR A 94 -2.63 -0.07 -17.16
C THR A 94 -1.31 -0.48 -16.52
N GLY A 95 -1.18 -0.40 -15.19
CA GLY A 95 0.04 -0.67 -14.46
C GLY A 95 1.12 0.39 -14.64
N LYS A 96 0.81 1.52 -15.30
CA LYS A 96 1.78 2.59 -15.56
C LYS A 96 1.98 3.46 -14.33
N GLU A 97 3.23 3.74 -14.02
CA GLU A 97 3.60 4.71 -12.98
C GLU A 97 3.06 6.10 -13.32
N GLN A 98 2.33 6.68 -12.36
CA GLN A 98 1.83 8.06 -12.41
C GLN A 98 2.73 9.00 -11.63
N TRP A 99 3.18 8.56 -10.46
CA TRP A 99 4.13 9.27 -9.61
C TRP A 99 4.84 8.31 -8.67
N ALA A 100 5.93 8.77 -8.07
CA ALA A 100 6.58 8.06 -6.98
C ALA A 100 7.15 9.03 -5.93
N ALA A 101 7.19 8.59 -4.67
CA ALA A 101 7.60 9.41 -3.53
C ALA A 101 8.51 8.63 -2.57
N LEU A 102 9.42 9.36 -1.90
CA LEU A 102 10.35 8.84 -0.90
C LEU A 102 9.98 9.44 0.48
N PRO A 103 8.96 8.92 1.16
CA PRO A 103 8.58 9.44 2.48
C PRO A 103 9.72 9.20 3.49
N PRO A 104 9.90 10.09 4.47
CA PRO A 104 11.00 10.04 5.43
C PRO A 104 10.79 8.96 6.53
N THR A 105 10.15 7.84 6.21
CA THR A 105 9.75 6.80 7.16
C THR A 105 10.64 5.55 7.15
N GLY A 106 11.57 5.46 6.20
CA GLY A 106 12.34 4.24 5.94
C GLY A 106 11.51 3.23 5.13
N ALA A 107 11.72 1.93 5.29
CA ALA A 107 10.97 0.88 4.57
C ALA A 107 9.45 1.09 4.75
N VAL A 108 8.72 1.30 3.65
CA VAL A 108 7.36 1.86 3.71
C VAL A 108 6.30 0.76 3.73
N LEU A 109 5.32 0.93 4.62
CA LEU A 109 3.96 0.48 4.50
C LEU A 109 3.06 1.69 4.26
N CYS A 110 2.03 1.53 3.43
CA CYS A 110 1.10 2.61 3.14
C CYS A 110 -0.37 2.15 3.17
N SER A 111 -1.26 3.10 3.49
CA SER A 111 -2.70 2.91 3.46
C SER A 111 -3.38 4.22 3.07
N CYS A 112 -4.22 4.19 2.05
CA CYS A 112 -5.02 5.33 1.63
C CYS A 112 -6.35 5.35 2.38
N CYS A 113 -6.73 6.48 2.98
CA CYS A 113 -8.12 6.71 3.38
C CYS A 113 -8.92 7.29 2.20
N ALA A 114 -10.22 7.02 2.17
CA ALA A 114 -11.10 7.46 1.10
C ALA A 114 -12.16 8.47 1.59
N GLU A 115 -12.72 9.17 0.60
CA GLU A 115 -13.97 9.93 0.57
C GLU A 115 -13.87 11.45 0.74
N ASP A 116 -13.65 12.03 1.92
CA ASP A 116 -13.80 13.50 2.06
C ASP A 116 -12.48 14.28 2.04
N HIS A 117 -11.41 13.70 2.60
CA HIS A 117 -10.07 14.29 2.66
C HIS A 117 -9.03 13.19 2.44
N PRO A 118 -8.74 12.85 1.17
CA PRO A 118 -7.93 11.69 0.83
C PRO A 118 -6.48 11.93 1.25
N MET A 119 -5.94 11.02 2.06
CA MET A 119 -4.56 11.04 2.52
C MET A 119 -3.97 9.65 2.33
N LEU A 120 -2.76 9.60 1.78
CA LEU A 120 -1.96 8.38 1.73
C LEU A 120 -1.00 8.40 2.92
N PHE A 121 -1.30 7.55 3.87
CA PHE A 121 -0.50 7.44 5.07
C PHE A 121 0.64 6.46 4.86
N CYS A 122 1.84 6.86 5.26
CA CYS A 122 3.07 6.10 5.13
C CYS A 122 3.70 5.93 6.52
N GLY A 123 4.14 4.71 6.82
CA GLY A 123 4.88 4.38 8.04
C GLY A 123 5.99 3.38 7.75
N GLY A 124 7.02 3.35 8.57
CA GLY A 124 8.18 2.49 8.33
C GLY A 124 9.14 2.37 9.50
N ASN A 125 10.29 1.74 9.24
CA ASN A 125 11.29 1.35 10.25
C ASN A 125 11.97 2.48 10.99
N HIS A 126 11.89 3.72 10.52
CA HIS A 126 12.37 4.89 11.27
C HIS A 126 11.38 5.34 12.36
N ALA A 127 10.28 4.62 12.55
CA ALA A 127 9.18 4.96 13.47
C ALA A 127 8.54 6.34 13.21
N LYS A 128 8.78 6.90 12.03
CA LYS A 128 8.14 8.11 11.54
C LYS A 128 6.86 7.78 10.79
N VAL A 129 5.95 8.74 10.82
CA VAL A 129 4.74 8.74 10.01
C VAL A 129 4.83 9.90 9.04
N ALA A 130 4.38 9.68 7.81
CA ALA A 130 4.16 10.74 6.83
C ALA A 130 2.78 10.58 6.22
N ALA A 131 2.21 11.69 5.77
CA ALA A 131 0.97 11.68 5.03
C ALA A 131 1.15 12.48 3.74
N LEU A 132 0.77 11.86 2.63
CA LEU A 132 0.99 12.33 1.28
C LEU A 132 -0.36 12.56 0.58
N ASP A 133 -0.40 13.48 -0.38
CA ASP A 133 -1.51 13.61 -1.31
C ASP A 133 -1.56 12.36 -2.21
N PRO A 134 -2.66 11.59 -2.23
CA PRO A 134 -2.74 10.36 -3.03
C PRO A 134 -2.63 10.56 -4.55
N SER A 135 -2.93 11.76 -5.04
CA SER A 135 -2.97 12.10 -6.46
C SER A 135 -1.60 12.45 -7.02
N SER A 136 -0.73 13.04 -6.18
CA SER A 136 0.56 13.61 -6.60
C SER A 136 1.77 13.03 -5.87
N GLY A 137 1.57 12.41 -4.70
CA GLY A 137 2.66 11.96 -3.83
C GLY A 137 3.32 13.08 -3.03
N GLU A 138 2.81 14.32 -3.10
CA GLU A 138 3.34 15.44 -2.31
C GLU A 138 3.12 15.23 -0.81
N GLN A 139 4.14 15.46 0.01
CA GLN A 139 4.01 15.30 1.46
C GLN A 139 3.23 16.47 2.07
N HIS A 140 2.10 16.19 2.73
CA HIS A 140 1.38 17.18 3.54
C HIS A 140 2.06 17.39 4.89
N TRP A 141 2.39 16.31 5.60
CA TRP A 141 3.02 16.38 6.91
C TRP A 141 3.84 15.13 7.21
N SER A 142 4.76 15.25 8.16
CA SER A 142 5.46 14.13 8.78
C SER A 142 5.65 14.39 10.27
N VAL A 143 5.59 13.32 11.06
CA VAL A 143 5.87 13.35 12.49
C VAL A 143 6.87 12.28 12.87
N ASP A 144 7.85 12.68 13.66
CA ASP A 144 8.72 11.80 14.43
C ASP A 144 8.19 11.75 15.87
N PRO A 145 7.60 10.62 16.30
CA PRO A 145 7.11 10.50 17.66
C PRO A 145 8.24 10.26 18.69
N GLU A 146 9.51 10.26 18.27
CA GLU A 146 10.71 10.09 19.11
C GLU A 146 10.72 8.75 19.90
N VAL A 147 10.09 7.71 19.35
CA VAL A 147 9.94 6.42 20.03
C VAL A 147 11.07 5.41 19.78
N GLY A 148 12.09 5.80 19.01
CA GLY A 148 13.21 4.95 18.58
C GLY A 148 12.86 3.99 17.43
N GLU A 149 13.80 3.14 17.00
CA GLU A 149 13.54 2.15 15.93
C GLU A 149 12.47 1.13 16.36
N SER A 150 11.53 0.82 15.45
CA SER A 150 10.60 -0.29 15.62
C SER A 150 10.84 -1.36 14.54
N ARG A 151 10.47 -2.60 14.83
CA ARG A 151 10.62 -3.76 13.93
C ARG A 151 9.28 -4.37 13.50
N GLN A 152 8.17 -3.85 14.00
CA GLN A 152 6.82 -4.23 13.61
C GLN A 152 6.02 -2.97 13.30
N PHE A 153 5.43 -2.93 12.11
CA PHE A 153 4.61 -1.83 11.64
C PHE A 153 3.35 -2.39 11.02
N GLY A 154 2.22 -1.78 11.31
CA GLY A 154 1.00 -1.86 10.54
C GLY A 154 0.52 -0.44 10.35
N VAL A 155 0.11 -0.08 9.15
CA VAL A 155 -0.62 1.16 8.89
C VAL A 155 -2.02 0.74 8.52
N TYR A 156 -2.99 1.05 9.36
CA TYR A 156 -4.40 0.83 9.07
C TYR A 156 -5.08 2.19 8.94
N ALA A 157 -5.66 2.46 7.77
CA ALA A 157 -6.61 3.53 7.56
C ALA A 157 -7.99 2.90 7.36
N ASP A 158 -8.97 3.30 8.16
CA ASP A 158 -10.36 2.87 8.01
C ASP A 158 -11.08 3.86 7.07
N PRO A 159 -11.95 3.39 6.14
CA PRO A 159 -12.73 4.27 5.27
C PRO A 159 -13.57 5.32 6.02
N GLY A 160 -13.97 5.05 7.26
CA GLY A 160 -14.73 5.96 8.13
C GLY A 160 -13.90 6.64 9.21
N VAL A 161 -12.61 6.32 9.34
CA VAL A 161 -11.72 6.95 10.34
C VAL A 161 -10.52 7.55 9.66
N THR A 162 -10.38 8.87 9.78
CA THR A 162 -9.23 9.65 9.28
C THR A 162 -7.93 9.37 10.03
N CYS A 163 -7.84 8.30 10.82
CA CYS A 163 -6.70 8.02 11.69
C CYS A 163 -5.83 6.85 11.22
N ILE A 164 -4.51 6.99 11.33
CA ILE A 164 -3.55 5.89 11.22
C ILE A 164 -3.40 5.23 12.59
N ALA A 165 -3.47 3.91 12.68
CA ALA A 165 -2.99 3.15 13.85
C ALA A 165 -1.55 2.68 13.64
N LEU A 166 -0.59 3.07 14.50
CA LEU A 166 0.70 2.39 14.66
C LEU A 166 0.77 1.69 16.03
N ALA A 167 1.11 0.40 16.07
CA ALA A 167 1.30 -0.35 17.32
C ALA A 167 2.79 -0.52 17.64
N LYS A 168 3.22 -0.12 18.84
CA LYS A 168 4.55 -0.44 19.39
C LYS A 168 4.56 -1.88 19.91
N ALA A 169 5.73 -2.53 19.93
CA ALA A 169 5.93 -3.81 20.64
C ALA A 169 5.57 -3.74 22.15
N SER A 170 5.46 -2.53 22.71
CA SER A 170 5.00 -2.28 24.09
C SER A 170 3.49 -2.07 24.24
N GLY A 171 2.69 -2.24 23.18
CA GLY A 171 1.23 -2.20 23.24
C GLY A 171 0.56 -0.82 23.17
N GLN A 172 1.30 0.25 22.86
CA GLN A 172 0.73 1.59 22.66
C GLN A 172 0.27 1.77 21.20
N LEU A 173 -0.92 2.34 21.02
CA LEU A 173 -1.51 2.65 19.73
C LEU A 173 -1.41 4.16 19.47
N LEU A 174 -0.67 4.57 18.44
CA LEU A 174 -0.68 5.97 18.00
C LEU A 174 -1.78 6.13 16.94
N CYS A 175 -2.73 7.04 17.17
CA CYS A 175 -3.76 7.42 16.20
C CYS A 175 -3.48 8.82 15.62
N GLY A 176 -3.24 8.92 14.31
CA GLY A 176 -2.93 10.19 13.62
C GLY A 176 -3.99 10.58 12.58
N GLY A 177 -4.74 11.66 12.81
CA GLY A 177 -5.86 12.15 12.00
C GLY A 177 -5.45 12.91 10.72
N SER A 178 -6.34 12.98 9.71
CA SER A 178 -6.17 13.81 8.49
C SER A 178 -5.98 15.31 8.77
N LEU A 179 -6.37 15.78 9.97
CA LEU A 179 -6.17 17.14 10.47
C LEU A 179 -4.82 17.34 11.20
N GLY A 180 -3.89 16.39 11.11
CA GLY A 180 -2.55 16.49 11.69
C GLY A 180 -2.47 16.31 13.21
N ARG A 181 -3.54 15.82 13.86
CA ARG A 181 -3.53 15.51 15.31
C ARG A 181 -3.13 14.06 15.55
N ILE A 182 -2.16 13.83 16.42
CA ILE A 182 -1.75 12.50 16.87
C ILE A 182 -2.11 12.34 18.34
N ALA A 183 -2.73 11.23 18.71
CA ALA A 183 -2.94 10.84 20.09
C ALA A 183 -2.34 9.45 20.35
N ALA A 184 -1.77 9.25 21.54
CA ALA A 184 -1.40 7.94 22.04
C ALA A 184 -2.58 7.38 22.85
N LEU A 185 -2.99 6.15 22.55
CA LEU A 185 -3.96 5.36 23.31
C LEU A 185 -3.24 4.27 24.11
#